data_AF-A0A4Q4S4F9-F1
#
_entry.id   AF-A0A4Q4S4F9-F1
#
_cell.length_a   1.000
_cell.length_b   1.000
_cell.length_c   1.000
_cell.angle_alpha   90.00
_cell.angle_beta   90.00
_cell.angle_gamma   90.00
#
_symmetry.space_group_name_H-M   'P 1'
#
loop_
_entity.id
_entity.type
_entity.pdbx_description
1 polymer ?
#
loop_
_entity_poly.entity_id
_entity_poly.type
_entity_poly.pdbx_seq_one_letter_code
_entity_poly.pdbx_strand_id
1 'polypeptide(L)'
;MSECFSYCHKKRTIQQLPTPARKGHNAILNSNYLDDITDEIGTWGCQRPLIVHSKALGGNTDVVERLKEKLGSFVVGTKSGVGAHSLYEDVLEIAKLLREKKADCMISIGSSSYSDACKIARLMYANLAPDNLTVEAMEALVD
;
A
#
# COMPACT_ATOMS: atom_id res chain seq x y z
N MET A 1 -41.61 -4.53 -9.04
CA MET A 1 -40.59 -3.50 -9.37
C MET A 1 -39.98 -3.04 -8.06
N SER A 2 -38.83 -3.59 -7.70
CA SER A 2 -38.12 -3.24 -6.47
C SER A 2 -37.25 -2.01 -6.77
N GLU A 3 -37.60 -0.87 -6.20
CA GLU A 3 -36.76 0.33 -6.23
C GLU A 3 -35.49 0.05 -5.42
N CYS A 4 -34.40 -0.26 -6.12
CA CYS A 4 -33.08 -0.31 -5.52
C CYS A 4 -32.68 1.13 -5.19
N PHE A 5 -32.83 1.53 -3.93
CA PHE A 5 -32.36 2.81 -3.43
C PHE A 5 -30.86 2.94 -3.71
N SER A 6 -30.51 3.73 -4.73
CA SER A 6 -29.14 4.16 -4.97
C SER A 6 -28.76 5.16 -3.88
N TYR A 7 -28.23 4.66 -2.76
CA TYR A 7 -27.52 5.50 -1.81
C TYR A 7 -26.16 5.88 -2.44
N CYS A 8 -26.18 6.91 -3.30
CA CYS A 8 -24.95 7.57 -3.73
C CYS A 8 -24.43 8.38 -2.55
N HIS A 9 -23.61 7.76 -1.71
CA HIS A 9 -22.95 8.47 -0.64
C HIS A 9 -21.92 9.44 -1.24
N LYS A 10 -22.06 10.74 -0.94
CA LYS A 10 -21.13 11.78 -1.39
C LYS A 10 -19.69 11.43 -1.01
N LYS A 11 -18.72 11.65 -1.93
CA LYS A 11 -17.29 11.55 -1.63
C LYS A 11 -16.96 12.42 -0.41
N ARG A 12 -16.21 11.86 0.53
CA ARG A 12 -15.79 12.54 1.76
C ARG A 12 -14.30 12.35 1.98
N THR A 13 -13.60 13.46 2.12
CA THR A 13 -12.17 13.48 2.49
C THR A 13 -12.04 13.94 3.93
N ILE A 14 -11.32 13.16 4.73
CA ILE A 14 -11.06 13.42 6.15
C ILE A 14 -9.56 13.41 6.36
N GLN A 15 -8.98 14.52 6.83
CA GLN A 15 -7.57 14.53 7.25
C GLN A 15 -7.40 13.59 8.43
N GLN A 16 -6.56 12.57 8.25
CA GLN A 16 -6.14 11.64 9.29
C GLN A 16 -5.00 12.25 10.10
N LEU A 17 -5.08 12.17 11.42
CA LEU A 17 -4.06 12.67 12.36
C LEU A 17 -3.65 14.13 12.08
N PRO A 18 -4.57 15.11 12.22
CA PRO A 18 -4.31 16.52 11.94
C PRO A 18 -3.34 17.10 12.98
N THR A 19 -2.05 16.90 12.74
CA THR A 19 -0.96 17.41 13.57
C THR A 19 -0.07 18.29 12.70
N PRO A 20 0.58 19.33 13.26
CA PRO A 20 1.47 20.18 12.47
C PRO A 20 2.56 19.41 11.71
N ALA A 21 2.99 18.26 12.26
CA ALA A 21 4.01 17.38 11.70
C ALA A 21 3.52 16.45 10.58
N ARG A 22 2.20 16.32 10.35
CA ARG A 22 1.61 15.40 9.36
C ARG A 22 0.45 16.07 8.62
N LYS A 23 0.75 16.71 7.49
CA LYS A 23 -0.23 17.29 6.55
C LYS A 23 -0.34 16.43 5.29
N GLY A 24 -1.52 16.38 4.67
CA GLY A 24 -1.73 15.67 3.40
C GLY A 24 -1.89 14.15 3.56
N HIS A 25 -2.49 13.71 4.67
CA HIS A 25 -2.80 12.29 4.89
C HIS A 25 -4.30 12.15 5.03
N ASN A 26 -4.95 11.64 3.99
CA ASN A 26 -6.39 11.64 3.90
C ASN A 26 -6.97 10.23 4.06
N ALA A 27 -8.14 10.14 4.67
CA ALA A 27 -9.08 9.05 4.47
C ALA A 27 -10.16 9.54 3.51
N ILE A 28 -10.28 8.87 2.36
CA ILE A 28 -11.27 9.20 1.32
C ILE A 28 -12.33 8.09 1.31
N LEU A 29 -13.56 8.44 1.67
CA LEU A 29 -14.71 7.54 1.64
C LEU A 29 -15.56 7.81 0.40
N ASN A 30 -16.18 6.76 -0.14
CA ASN A 30 -16.86 6.78 -1.44
C ASN A 30 -15.92 7.27 -2.54
N SER A 31 -14.69 6.76 -2.50
CA SER A 31 -13.59 7.11 -3.39
C SER A 31 -13.80 6.54 -4.78
N ASN A 32 -13.41 7.30 -5.81
CA ASN A 32 -13.03 6.71 -7.09
C ASN A 32 -11.54 6.41 -6.99
N TYR A 33 -11.21 5.18 -6.58
CA TYR A 33 -9.83 4.84 -6.20
C TYR A 33 -8.81 5.07 -7.34
N LEU A 34 -9.21 4.96 -8.60
CA LEU A 34 -8.29 5.18 -9.73
C LEU A 34 -7.83 6.63 -9.81
N ASP A 35 -8.77 7.57 -9.67
CA ASP A 35 -8.46 8.99 -9.73
C ASP A 35 -7.88 9.46 -8.38
N ASP A 36 -8.48 9.04 -7.27
CA ASP A 36 -8.09 9.50 -5.94
C ASP A 36 -6.70 9.02 -5.51
N ILE A 37 -6.31 7.78 -5.84
CA ILE A 37 -4.95 7.30 -5.56
C ILE A 37 -3.95 8.09 -6.44
N THR A 38 -4.28 8.32 -7.71
CA THR A 38 -3.41 9.07 -8.64
C THR A 38 -3.19 10.50 -8.15
N ASP A 39 -4.26 11.17 -7.70
CA ASP A 39 -4.20 12.53 -7.18
C ASP A 39 -3.37 12.62 -5.88
N GLU A 40 -3.55 11.67 -4.95
CA GLU A 40 -2.80 11.66 -3.68
C GLU A 40 -1.31 11.39 -3.89
N ILE A 41 -0.94 10.37 -4.69
CA ILE A 41 0.49 10.11 -4.96
C ILE A 41 1.14 11.27 -5.74
N GLY A 42 0.39 11.96 -6.60
CA GLY A 42 0.83 13.18 -7.28
C GLY A 42 1.05 14.33 -6.31
N THR A 43 0.13 14.52 -5.34
CA THR A 43 0.25 15.51 -4.27
C THR A 43 1.47 15.24 -3.38
N TRP A 44 1.80 13.97 -3.14
CA TRP A 44 3.00 13.57 -2.40
C TRP A 44 4.30 13.61 -3.22
N GLY A 45 4.20 13.87 -4.52
CA GLY A 45 5.36 13.90 -5.43
C GLY A 45 6.01 12.53 -5.66
N CYS A 46 5.26 11.44 -5.47
CA CYS A 46 5.76 10.09 -5.68
C CYS A 46 5.88 9.77 -7.18
N GLN A 47 6.98 9.13 -7.57
CA GLN A 47 7.29 8.80 -8.96
C GLN A 47 7.54 7.31 -9.19
N ARG A 48 7.71 6.54 -8.11
CA ARG A 48 8.12 5.13 -8.16
C ARG A 48 7.27 4.28 -7.20
N PRO A 49 5.94 4.24 -7.35
CA PRO A 49 5.07 3.40 -6.53
C PRO A 49 5.34 1.90 -6.69
N LEU A 50 5.38 1.20 -5.56
CA LEU A 50 5.32 -0.25 -5.46
C LEU A 50 3.91 -0.67 -5.00
N ILE A 51 3.27 -1.63 -5.68
CA ILE A 51 1.94 -2.11 -5.28
C ILE A 51 2.07 -3.44 -4.53
N VAL A 52 1.51 -3.53 -3.32
CA VAL A 52 1.36 -4.78 -2.56
C VAL A 52 -0.13 -5.08 -2.47
N HIS A 53 -0.58 -6.19 -3.03
CA HIS A 53 -2.02 -6.46 -3.15
C HIS A 53 -2.39 -7.89 -2.75
N SER A 54 -3.65 -8.10 -2.41
CA SER A 54 -4.14 -9.44 -2.10
C SER A 54 -4.21 -10.37 -3.29
N LYS A 55 -3.99 -11.67 -3.03
CA LYS A 55 -4.18 -12.74 -4.02
C LYS A 55 -5.63 -12.80 -4.51
N ALA A 56 -6.59 -12.61 -3.60
CA ALA A 56 -8.01 -12.62 -3.95
C ALA A 56 -8.37 -11.50 -4.92
N LEU A 57 -7.95 -10.25 -4.66
CA LEU A 57 -8.20 -9.14 -5.57
C LEU A 57 -7.47 -9.31 -6.90
N GLY A 58 -6.20 -9.72 -6.88
CA GLY A 58 -5.41 -9.91 -8.09
C GLY A 58 -5.83 -11.11 -8.95
N GLY A 59 -6.45 -12.13 -8.35
CA GLY A 59 -6.89 -13.34 -9.07
C GLY A 59 -8.35 -13.32 -9.48
N ASN A 60 -9.22 -12.61 -8.74
CA ASN A 60 -10.67 -12.71 -8.91
C ASN A 60 -11.31 -11.42 -9.44
N THR A 61 -10.56 -10.34 -9.61
CA THR A 61 -11.07 -9.02 -10.06
C THR A 61 -10.05 -8.32 -10.96
N ASP A 62 -10.47 -7.22 -11.59
CA ASP A 62 -9.63 -6.35 -12.41
C ASP A 62 -9.08 -5.12 -11.63
N VAL A 63 -9.38 -5.00 -10.33
CA VAL A 63 -9.10 -3.79 -9.52
C VAL A 63 -7.61 -3.43 -9.53
N VAL A 64 -6.73 -4.42 -9.35
CA VAL A 64 -5.28 -4.20 -9.31
C VAL A 64 -4.74 -3.85 -10.70
N GLU A 65 -5.20 -4.56 -11.73
CA GLU A 65 -4.75 -4.33 -13.11
C GLU A 65 -5.19 -2.96 -13.62
N ARG A 66 -6.43 -2.54 -13.37
CA ARG A 66 -6.90 -1.20 -13.73
C ARG A 66 -6.10 -0.08 -13.08
N LEU A 67 -5.67 -0.26 -11.82
CA LEU A 67 -4.80 0.72 -11.17
C LEU A 67 -3.41 0.74 -11.82
N LYS A 68 -2.83 -0.43 -12.12
CA LYS A 68 -1.54 -0.53 -12.83
C LYS A 68 -1.59 0.13 -14.19
N GLU A 69 -2.67 -0.07 -14.95
CA GLU A 69 -2.88 0.57 -16.25
C GLU A 69 -2.98 2.10 -16.12
N LYS A 70 -3.75 2.59 -15.14
CA LYS A 70 -3.90 4.02 -14.85
C LYS A 70 -2.57 4.69 -14.47
N LEU A 71 -1.75 4.02 -13.67
CA LEU A 71 -0.45 4.51 -13.20
C LEU A 71 0.68 4.28 -14.22
N GLY A 72 0.51 3.34 -15.14
CA GLY A 72 1.43 3.06 -16.23
C GLY A 72 2.86 2.76 -15.75
N SER A 73 3.83 3.37 -16.42
CA SER A 73 5.27 3.15 -16.17
C SER A 73 5.77 3.64 -14.80
N PHE A 74 4.94 4.34 -14.02
CA PHE A 74 5.32 4.72 -12.66
C PHE A 74 5.38 3.53 -11.71
N VAL A 75 4.58 2.48 -11.96
CA VAL A 75 4.61 1.28 -11.10
C VAL A 75 5.92 0.53 -11.31
N VAL A 76 6.82 0.58 -10.31
CA VAL A 76 8.17 -0.01 -10.41
C VAL A 76 8.21 -1.47 -9.99
N GLY A 77 7.13 -1.98 -9.39
CA GLY A 77 7.00 -3.38 -9.03
C GLY A 77 5.65 -3.69 -8.38
N THR A 78 5.36 -4.98 -8.29
CA THR A 78 4.14 -5.50 -7.65
C THR A 78 4.47 -6.71 -6.81
N LYS A 79 3.85 -6.84 -5.64
CA LYS A 79 3.92 -8.02 -4.78
C LYS A 79 2.52 -8.56 -4.50
N SER A 80 2.29 -9.82 -4.86
CA SER A 80 1.00 -10.48 -4.70
C SER A 80 0.98 -11.35 -3.45
N GLY A 81 0.02 -11.10 -2.56
CA GLY A 81 -0.20 -11.86 -1.35
C GLY A 81 0.64 -11.41 -0.16
N VAL A 82 0.08 -11.61 1.02
CA VAL A 82 0.76 -11.55 2.32
C VAL A 82 0.13 -12.69 3.13
N GLY A 83 0.96 -13.52 3.73
CA GLY A 83 0.55 -14.60 4.63
C GLY A 83 -0.25 -14.09 5.81
N ALA A 84 -1.01 -14.99 6.45
CA ALA A 84 -1.85 -14.61 7.58
C ALA A 84 -1.04 -13.90 8.67
N HIS A 85 -1.60 -12.84 9.22
CA HIS A 85 -0.99 -12.04 10.30
C HIS A 85 0.36 -11.39 9.94
N SER A 86 0.61 -11.10 8.66
CA SER A 86 1.83 -10.40 8.22
C SER A 86 3.11 -11.19 8.51
N LEU A 87 3.20 -12.42 7.99
CA LEU A 87 4.38 -13.29 8.14
C LEU A 87 5.69 -12.53 7.84
N TYR A 88 6.72 -12.78 8.65
CA TYR A 88 7.97 -12.05 8.57
C TYR A 88 8.65 -12.19 7.20
N GLU A 89 8.57 -13.35 6.58
CA GLU A 89 9.14 -13.60 5.26
C GLU A 89 8.52 -12.67 4.21
N ASP A 90 7.19 -12.48 4.27
CA ASP A 90 6.47 -11.58 3.37
C ASP A 90 6.84 -10.10 3.60
N VAL A 91 7.05 -9.72 4.86
CA VAL A 91 7.52 -8.37 5.25
C VAL A 91 8.92 -8.13 4.69
N LEU A 92 9.83 -9.08 4.86
CA LEU A 92 11.20 -8.98 4.39
C LEU A 92 11.27 -8.99 2.86
N GLU A 93 10.42 -9.75 2.18
CA GLU A 93 10.29 -9.72 0.72
C GLU A 93 9.88 -8.32 0.24
N ILE A 94 8.86 -7.71 0.87
CA ILE A 94 8.44 -6.34 0.54
C ILE A 94 9.58 -5.34 0.79
N ALA A 95 10.31 -5.46 1.91
CA ALA A 95 11.43 -4.57 2.25
C ALA A 95 12.59 -4.69 1.24
N LYS A 96 12.89 -5.91 0.78
CA LYS A 96 13.89 -6.16 -0.27
C LYS A 96 13.44 -5.54 -1.59
N LEU A 97 12.17 -5.74 -1.97
CA LEU A 97 11.61 -5.22 -3.22
C LEU A 97 11.57 -3.69 -3.25
N LEU A 98 11.23 -3.03 -2.13
CA LEU A 98 11.34 -1.58 -1.95
C LEU A 98 12.74 -1.07 -2.32
N ARG A 99 13.79 -1.74 -1.83
CA ARG A 99 15.18 -1.37 -2.07
C ARG A 99 15.61 -1.63 -3.49
N GLU A 100 15.32 -2.82 -4.01
CA GLU A 100 15.67 -3.23 -5.38
C GLU A 100 15.07 -2.27 -6.41
N LYS A 101 13.77 -1.97 -6.27
CA LYS A 101 13.05 -1.11 -7.22
C LYS A 101 13.25 0.38 -6.96
N LYS A 102 13.96 0.75 -5.88
CA LYS A 102 14.10 2.13 -5.42
C LYS A 102 12.72 2.81 -5.34
N ALA A 103 11.76 2.11 -4.76
CA ALA A 103 10.39 2.61 -4.65
C ALA A 103 10.34 3.78 -3.65
N ASP A 104 9.60 4.82 -3.98
CA ASP A 104 9.42 6.02 -3.15
C ASP A 104 8.06 6.06 -2.45
N CYS A 105 7.15 5.17 -2.85
CA CYS A 105 5.80 5.04 -2.33
C CYS A 105 5.38 3.58 -2.34
N MET A 106 4.48 3.21 -1.42
CA MET A 106 3.80 1.92 -1.45
C MET A 106 2.29 2.11 -1.45
N ILE A 107 1.64 1.30 -2.28
CA ILE A 107 0.18 1.20 -2.35
C ILE A 107 -0.21 -0.19 -1.88
N SER A 108 -0.83 -0.28 -0.70
CA SER A 108 -1.35 -1.53 -0.16
C SER A 108 -2.82 -1.72 -0.54
N ILE A 109 -3.18 -2.83 -1.18
CA ILE A 109 -4.55 -3.13 -1.62
C ILE A 109 -5.02 -4.46 -1.03
N GLY A 110 -5.76 -4.41 0.08
CA GLY A 110 -6.25 -5.59 0.76
C GLY A 110 -6.78 -5.29 2.16
N SER A 111 -6.89 -6.32 2.98
CA SER A 111 -7.26 -6.19 4.40
C SER A 111 -6.10 -5.63 5.25
N SER A 112 -6.32 -5.48 6.56
CA SER A 112 -5.34 -4.94 7.51
C SER A 112 -3.96 -5.58 7.39
N SER A 113 -3.87 -6.91 7.23
CA SER A 113 -2.60 -7.64 7.08
C SER A 113 -1.71 -7.08 5.97
N TYR A 114 -2.28 -6.61 4.85
CA TYR A 114 -1.49 -6.01 3.77
C TYR A 114 -0.92 -4.66 4.16
N SER A 115 -1.74 -3.81 4.80
CA SER A 115 -1.30 -2.52 5.29
C SER A 115 -0.28 -2.64 6.43
N ASP A 116 -0.41 -3.65 7.28
CA ASP A 116 0.49 -3.89 8.41
C ASP A 116 1.83 -4.45 7.93
N ALA A 117 1.83 -5.46 7.05
CA ALA A 117 3.05 -5.94 6.41
C ALA A 117 3.79 -4.80 5.69
N CYS A 118 3.07 -3.92 5.00
CA CYS A 118 3.65 -2.73 4.37
C CYS A 118 4.31 -1.78 5.39
N LYS A 119 3.61 -1.42 6.48
CA LYS A 119 4.18 -0.53 7.51
C LYS A 119 5.43 -1.14 8.14
N ILE A 120 5.38 -2.43 8.46
CA ILE A 120 6.52 -3.14 9.06
C ILE A 120 7.67 -3.22 8.05
N ALA A 121 7.41 -3.55 6.78
CA ALA A 121 8.45 -3.59 5.74
C ALA A 121 9.13 -2.23 5.56
N ARG A 122 8.38 -1.13 5.66
CA ARG A 122 8.94 0.23 5.65
C ARG A 122 9.82 0.49 6.87
N LEU A 123 9.44 0.01 8.06
CA LEU A 123 10.29 0.08 9.26
C LEU A 123 11.57 -0.75 9.09
N MET A 124 11.48 -1.97 8.55
CA MET A 124 12.64 -2.82 8.29
C MET A 124 13.59 -2.17 7.28
N TYR A 125 13.05 -1.63 6.19
CA TYR A 125 13.83 -0.88 5.20
C TYR A 125 14.66 0.26 5.82
N ALA A 126 14.08 0.95 6.82
CA ALA A 126 14.70 2.11 7.46
C ALA A 126 15.71 1.76 8.55
N ASN A 127 15.53 0.63 9.24
CA ASN A 127 16.31 0.28 10.43
C ASN A 127 17.30 -0.86 10.22
N LEU A 128 17.17 -1.65 9.14
CA LEU A 128 18.07 -2.77 8.85
C LEU A 128 18.94 -2.48 7.62
N ALA A 129 20.19 -2.93 7.69
CA ALA A 129 21.12 -2.90 6.56
C ALA A 129 20.60 -3.80 5.42
N PRO A 130 20.89 -3.47 4.14
CA PRO A 130 20.43 -4.26 2.98
C PRO A 130 20.72 -5.77 3.06
N ASP A 131 21.90 -6.10 3.59
CA ASP A 131 22.44 -7.45 3.76
C ASP A 131 21.96 -8.13 5.06
N ASN A 132 21.26 -7.40 5.92
CA ASN A 132 20.73 -7.89 7.20
C ASN A 132 19.19 -7.87 7.25
N LEU A 133 18.52 -8.04 6.10
CA LEU A 133 17.07 -8.22 6.02
C LEU A 133 16.71 -9.71 6.23
N THR A 134 16.91 -10.19 7.46
CA THR A 134 16.60 -11.56 7.90
C THR A 134 15.57 -11.55 9.03
N VAL A 135 15.00 -12.73 9.33
CA VAL A 135 14.02 -12.90 10.41
C VAL A 135 14.66 -12.61 11.76
N GLU A 136 15.85 -13.14 11.98
CA GLU A 136 16.60 -13.00 13.24
C GLU A 136 16.92 -11.53 13.51
N ALA A 137 17.31 -10.77 12.47
CA ALA A 137 17.56 -9.33 12.58
C ALA A 137 16.28 -8.54 12.89
N MET A 138 15.13 -8.97 12.36
CA MET A 138 13.84 -8.36 12.65
C MET A 138 13.37 -8.67 14.09
N GLU A 139 13.58 -9.89 14.57
CA GLU A 139 13.30 -10.29 15.96
C GLU A 139 14.17 -9.53 16.96
N ALA A 140 15.45 -9.34 16.64
CA ALA A 140 16.36 -8.57 17.49
C ALA A 140 15.99 -7.08 17.65
N LEU A 141 14.98 -6.56 16.92
CA LEU A 141 14.47 -5.19 17.09
C LEU A 141 13.38 -5.07 18.17
N VAL A 142 12.82 -6.19 18.64
CA VAL A 142 11.74 -6.20 19.64
C VAL A 142 12.21 -6.65 21.04
N ASP A 143 13.44 -7.15 21.14
CA ASP A 143 14.13 -7.49 22.39
C ASP A 143 14.79 -6.26 23.04
#